data_AF-A0A6M2CWD3-F1
#
_entry.id   AF-A0A6M2CWD3-F1
#
_cell.length_a   1.000
_cell.length_b   1.000
_cell.length_c   1.000
_cell.angle_alpha   90.00
_cell.angle_beta   90.00
_cell.angle_gamma   90.00
#
_symmetry.space_group_name_H-M   'P 1'
#
loop_
_entity.id
_entity.type
_entity.pdbx_description
1 polymer ?
#
loop_
_entity_poly.entity_id
_entity_poly.type
_entity_poly.pdbx_seq_one_letter_code
_entity_poly.pdbx_strand_id
1 'polypeptide(L)'
;MKHAAAHGILGMALLFAAGISAARPPVDAMRMIGHFTNMTAIYATTATAGGIQLECLHAELTEYDLDAGTGTYLWYVKDADGNEMTITHNMTRGGAPDEVTVVGSSDPDNPFTATVPYTDYRKCFILKSGDLGGQCMLWVNNAYKDNYPLVGHEWIPCTVRCYGAC
;
A
#
# COMPACT_ATOMS: atom_id res chain seq x y z
N MET A 1 -73.66 21.25 8.97
CA MET A 1 -72.66 21.74 8.00
C MET A 1 -71.43 22.12 8.83
N LYS A 2 -70.46 21.20 9.04
CA LYS A 2 -69.13 21.13 8.38
C LYS A 2 -68.55 22.55 8.20
N HIS A 3 -67.48 22.98 8.88
CA HIS A 3 -66.09 22.55 8.67
C HIS A 3 -65.22 22.73 9.92
N ALA A 4 -64.37 21.74 10.20
CA ALA A 4 -63.29 21.82 11.18
C ALA A 4 -62.03 22.41 10.50
N ALA A 5 -61.38 23.36 11.16
CA ALA A 5 -60.11 23.95 10.73
C ALA A 5 -58.96 23.02 11.11
N ALA A 6 -58.16 22.62 10.12
CA ALA A 6 -56.98 21.78 10.29
C ALA A 6 -55.78 22.65 10.70
N HIS A 7 -55.18 22.32 11.85
CA HIS A 7 -53.89 22.83 12.30
C HIS A 7 -52.77 22.25 11.44
N GLY A 8 -52.04 23.10 10.72
CA GLY A 8 -50.81 22.72 10.02
C GLY A 8 -49.59 23.11 10.85
N ILE A 9 -48.95 22.14 11.51
CA ILE A 9 -47.62 22.27 12.09
C ILE A 9 -46.73 21.17 11.51
N LEU A 10 -45.51 21.58 11.18
CA LEU A 10 -44.27 20.79 11.12
C LEU A 10 -43.95 19.99 9.86
N GLY A 11 -42.79 20.33 9.29
CA GLY A 11 -42.09 19.49 8.33
C GLY A 11 -40.90 20.19 7.67
N MET A 12 -40.02 20.83 8.44
CA MET A 12 -38.73 21.28 7.92
C MET A 12 -37.87 20.04 7.68
N ALA A 13 -37.89 19.53 6.45
CA ALA A 13 -37.11 18.37 6.04
C ALA A 13 -35.61 18.72 6.07
N LEU A 14 -34.90 18.20 7.08
CA LEU A 14 -33.45 18.14 7.08
C LEU A 14 -32.99 17.18 5.99
N LEU A 15 -32.53 17.72 4.85
CA LEU A 15 -31.77 16.98 3.86
C LEU A 15 -30.40 16.64 4.47
N PHE A 16 -30.29 15.45 5.07
CA PHE A 16 -28.98 14.84 5.29
C PHE A 16 -28.39 14.50 3.93
N ALA A 17 -27.51 15.36 3.42
CA ALA A 17 -26.60 14.96 2.36
C ALA A 17 -25.63 13.93 2.96
N ALA A 18 -26.03 12.67 2.98
CA ALA A 18 -25.11 11.56 3.17
C ALA A 18 -24.19 11.56 1.95
N GLY A 19 -23.03 12.21 2.06
CA GLY A 19 -21.96 12.05 1.10
C GLY A 19 -21.62 10.57 1.03
N ILE A 20 -21.99 9.92 -0.07
CA ILE A 20 -21.55 8.56 -0.38
C ILE A 20 -20.04 8.67 -0.58
N SER A 21 -19.27 8.45 0.49
CA SER A 21 -17.86 8.08 0.34
C SER A 21 -17.87 6.75 -0.39
N ALA A 22 -17.67 6.77 -1.71
CA ALA A 22 -17.56 5.56 -2.49
C ALA A 22 -16.40 4.75 -1.91
N ALA A 23 -16.70 3.59 -1.30
CA ALA A 23 -15.68 2.67 -0.83
C ALA A 23 -14.74 2.37 -2.01
N ARG A 24 -13.43 2.52 -1.79
CA ARG A 24 -12.44 2.21 -2.84
C ARG A 24 -12.56 0.72 -3.20
N PRO A 25 -12.45 0.35 -4.48
CA PRO A 25 -12.38 -1.06 -4.86
C PRO A 25 -11.22 -1.73 -4.12
N PRO A 26 -11.36 -3.03 -3.78
CA PRO A 26 -10.30 -3.76 -3.09
C PRO A 26 -9.02 -3.75 -3.93
N VAL A 27 -7.88 -3.65 -3.25
CA VAL A 27 -6.58 -3.72 -3.91
C VAL A 27 -6.37 -5.14 -4.45
N ASP A 28 -6.03 -5.22 -5.72
CA ASP A 28 -5.38 -6.37 -6.34
C ASP A 28 -3.86 -6.13 -6.35
N ALA A 29 -3.15 -6.77 -5.42
CA ALA A 29 -1.72 -6.62 -5.22
C ALA A 29 -0.90 -7.25 -6.35
N MET A 30 -1.33 -8.40 -6.88
CA MET A 30 -0.61 -9.04 -7.98
C MET A 30 -0.72 -8.21 -9.26
N ARG A 31 -1.90 -7.67 -9.56
CA ARG A 31 -2.05 -6.72 -10.68
C ARG A 31 -1.24 -5.46 -10.46
N MET A 32 -1.18 -4.96 -9.22
CA MET A 32 -0.42 -3.76 -8.87
C MET A 32 1.06 -3.93 -9.25
N ILE A 33 1.66 -5.09 -8.97
CA ILE A 33 3.08 -5.37 -9.26
C ILE A 33 3.45 -5.05 -10.71
N GLY A 34 2.61 -5.40 -11.69
CA GLY A 34 2.87 -5.11 -13.11
C GLY A 34 2.94 -3.62 -13.48
N HIS A 35 2.52 -2.71 -12.58
CA HIS A 35 2.60 -1.26 -12.77
C HIS A 35 3.85 -0.63 -12.14
N PHE A 36 4.62 -1.37 -11.33
CA PHE A 36 5.73 -0.85 -10.53
C PHE A 36 7.05 -1.56 -10.86
N THR A 37 7.45 -1.54 -12.14
CA THR A 37 8.67 -2.24 -12.59
C THR A 37 9.97 -1.74 -11.97
N ASN A 38 10.00 -0.49 -11.52
CA ASN A 38 11.17 0.12 -10.91
C ASN A 38 10.69 1.15 -9.87
N MET A 39 11.05 0.96 -8.60
CA MET A 39 10.45 1.69 -7.48
C MET A 39 11.40 1.87 -6.30
N THR A 40 11.18 2.90 -5.51
CA THR A 40 12.00 3.23 -4.32
C THR A 40 11.11 3.38 -3.11
N ALA A 41 11.54 2.80 -1.98
CA ALA A 41 10.92 3.06 -0.70
C ALA A 41 11.40 4.42 -0.19
N ILE A 42 10.48 5.36 0.02
CA ILE A 42 10.81 6.74 0.46
C ILE A 42 10.46 7.00 1.92
N TYR A 43 9.69 6.11 2.54
CA TYR A 43 9.33 6.17 3.95
C TYR A 43 9.05 4.77 4.47
N ALA A 44 9.43 4.53 5.72
CA ALA A 44 9.05 3.34 6.46
C ALA A 44 8.73 3.70 7.92
N THR A 45 7.72 3.07 8.51
CA THR A 45 7.43 3.22 9.94
C THR A 45 8.53 2.58 10.77
N THR A 46 8.90 3.15 11.91
CA THR A 46 9.81 2.44 12.84
C THR A 46 9.17 1.12 13.28
N ALA A 47 9.88 0.01 13.11
CA ALA A 47 9.41 -1.27 13.62
C ALA A 47 9.27 -1.19 15.15
N THR A 48 8.18 -1.71 15.70
CA THR A 48 7.84 -1.61 17.14
C THR A 48 8.81 -2.36 18.06
N ALA A 49 9.72 -3.18 17.51
CA ALA A 49 10.70 -3.96 18.26
C ALA A 49 12.06 -4.02 17.57
N GLY A 50 12.87 -2.95 17.67
CA GLY A 50 14.29 -2.96 17.26
C GLY A 50 14.55 -3.33 15.79
N GLY A 51 13.55 -3.21 14.92
CA GLY A 51 13.64 -3.68 13.54
C GLY A 51 14.52 -2.80 12.68
N ILE A 52 15.11 -3.42 11.67
CA ILE A 52 16.01 -2.80 10.69
C ILE A 52 15.20 -1.80 9.86
N GLN A 53 15.69 -0.56 9.76
CA GLN A 53 15.19 0.39 8.78
C GLN A 53 16.13 0.35 7.58
N LEU A 54 15.63 -0.13 6.45
CA LEU A 54 16.41 -0.26 5.22
C LEU A 54 16.54 1.13 4.56
N GLU A 55 17.75 1.68 4.58
CA GLU A 55 18.05 2.95 3.91
C GLU A 55 18.23 2.74 2.39
N CYS A 56 17.75 3.70 1.60
CA CYS A 56 17.90 3.72 0.13
C CYS A 56 17.39 2.45 -0.59
N LEU A 57 16.39 1.78 -0.02
CA LEU A 57 15.84 0.55 -0.60
C LEU A 57 15.21 0.81 -1.98
N HIS A 58 15.72 0.09 -2.98
CA HIS A 58 15.26 0.11 -4.36
C HIS A 58 14.79 -1.27 -4.79
N ALA A 59 13.80 -1.35 -5.69
CA ALA A 59 13.35 -2.61 -6.25
C ALA A 59 13.11 -2.55 -7.77
N GLU A 60 13.45 -3.64 -8.44
CA GLU A 60 13.27 -3.85 -9.90
C GLU A 60 12.52 -5.16 -10.18
N LEU A 61 11.45 -5.10 -10.97
CA LEU A 61 10.66 -6.26 -11.39
C LEU A 61 11.37 -6.94 -12.57
N THR A 62 11.82 -8.17 -12.39
CA THR A 62 12.54 -8.93 -13.43
C THR A 62 11.66 -9.94 -14.13
N GLU A 63 10.65 -10.48 -13.46
CA GLU A 63 9.71 -11.45 -14.01
C GLU A 63 8.28 -11.13 -13.53
N TYR A 64 7.29 -11.35 -14.40
CA TYR A 64 5.89 -11.10 -14.08
C TYR A 64 4.95 -11.89 -14.98
N ASP A 65 4.06 -12.67 -14.38
CA ASP A 65 2.99 -13.40 -15.04
C ASP A 65 1.71 -13.27 -14.21
N LEU A 66 0.78 -12.43 -14.68
CA LEU A 66 -0.48 -12.16 -13.98
C LEU A 66 -1.42 -13.38 -13.97
N ASP A 67 -1.38 -14.19 -15.03
CA ASP A 67 -2.24 -15.35 -15.18
C ASP A 67 -1.78 -16.49 -14.27
N ALA A 68 -0.47 -16.74 -14.22
CA ALA A 68 0.14 -17.63 -13.23
C ALA A 68 0.11 -17.05 -11.80
N GLY A 69 -0.07 -15.73 -11.67
CA GLY A 69 -0.09 -15.04 -10.38
C GLY A 69 1.28 -15.01 -9.71
N THR A 70 2.33 -14.80 -10.51
CA THR A 70 3.73 -14.80 -10.07
C THR A 70 4.45 -13.53 -10.49
N GLY A 71 5.51 -13.20 -9.77
CA GLY A 71 6.48 -12.19 -10.18
C GLY A 71 7.74 -12.23 -9.33
N THR A 72 8.79 -11.57 -9.78
CA THR A 72 10.08 -11.54 -9.09
C THR A 72 10.62 -10.13 -9.02
N TYR A 73 10.87 -9.65 -7.80
CA TYR A 73 11.62 -8.41 -7.58
C TYR A 73 13.05 -8.70 -7.16
N LEU A 74 13.98 -7.90 -7.65
CA LEU A 74 15.28 -7.72 -7.01
C LEU A 74 15.20 -6.51 -6.09
N TRP A 75 15.51 -6.69 -4.82
CA TRP A 75 15.68 -5.60 -3.86
C TRP A 75 17.15 -5.27 -3.71
N TYR A 76 17.50 -4.01 -3.90
CA TYR A 76 18.83 -3.47 -3.67
C TYR A 76 18.80 -2.79 -2.31
N VAL A 77 19.51 -3.38 -1.36
CA VAL A 77 19.64 -2.90 0.02
C VAL A 77 21.07 -2.52 0.29
N LYS A 78 21.29 -1.60 1.22
CA LYS A 78 22.62 -1.33 1.77
C LYS A 78 22.75 -1.98 3.14
N ASP A 79 23.87 -2.64 3.38
CA ASP A 79 24.22 -3.12 4.71
C ASP A 79 24.69 -1.97 5.62
N ALA A 80 25.00 -2.29 6.88
CA ALA A 80 25.47 -1.31 7.86
C ALA A 80 26.82 -0.67 7.48
N ASP A 81 27.60 -1.32 6.62
CA ASP A 81 28.90 -0.85 6.11
C ASP A 81 28.74 -0.05 4.81
N GLY A 82 27.51 0.07 4.29
CA GLY A 82 27.17 0.79 3.06
C GLY A 82 27.38 -0.01 1.78
N ASN A 83 27.71 -1.31 1.86
CA ASN A 83 27.82 -2.17 0.70
C ASN A 83 26.43 -2.50 0.15
N GLU A 84 26.31 -2.51 -1.17
CA GLU A 84 25.08 -2.88 -1.85
C GLU A 84 24.94 -4.41 -1.89
N MET A 85 23.77 -4.90 -1.47
CA MET A 85 23.40 -6.31 -1.56
C MET A 85 22.09 -6.44 -2.34
N THR A 86 21.94 -7.56 -3.04
CA THR A 86 20.73 -7.87 -3.81
C THR A 86 20.00 -9.05 -3.18
N ILE A 87 18.71 -8.87 -2.90
CA ILE A 87 17.82 -9.92 -2.40
C ILE A 87 16.75 -10.18 -3.46
N THR A 88 16.66 -11.42 -3.93
CA THR A 88 15.61 -11.84 -4.86
C THR A 88 14.36 -12.20 -4.07
N HIS A 89 13.25 -11.55 -4.36
CA HIS A 89 11.94 -11.81 -3.78
C HIS A 89 11.03 -12.43 -4.85
N ASN A 90 10.78 -13.72 -4.73
CA ASN A 90 9.79 -14.42 -5.56
C ASN A 90 8.42 -14.26 -4.91
N MET A 91 7.45 -13.79 -5.68
CA MET A 91 6.11 -13.48 -5.21
C MET A 91 5.09 -14.39 -5.89
N THR A 92 4.12 -14.82 -5.11
CA THR A 92 2.91 -15.49 -5.60
C THR A 92 1.68 -14.82 -5.01
N ARG A 93 0.53 -14.97 -5.66
CA ARG A 93 -0.75 -14.45 -5.15
C ARG A 93 -1.02 -15.00 -3.73
N GLY A 94 -1.42 -14.12 -2.81
CA GLY A 94 -1.74 -14.46 -1.43
C GLY A 94 -3.16 -15.01 -1.24
N GLY A 95 -3.59 -15.11 0.02
CA GLY A 95 -4.91 -15.60 0.39
C GLY A 95 -6.03 -14.59 0.12
N ALA A 96 -5.71 -13.30 0.14
CA ALA A 96 -6.60 -12.20 -0.21
C ALA A 96 -6.11 -11.42 -1.45
N PRO A 97 -6.99 -10.67 -2.14
CA PRO A 97 -6.61 -9.89 -3.33
C PRO A 97 -5.48 -8.89 -3.08
N ASP A 98 -5.38 -8.34 -1.88
CA ASP A 98 -4.39 -7.35 -1.46
C ASP A 98 -3.11 -7.98 -0.88
N GLU A 99 -2.98 -9.30 -0.95
CA GLU A 99 -1.84 -10.04 -0.39
C GLU A 99 -0.98 -10.69 -1.48
N VAL A 100 0.31 -10.74 -1.19
CA VAL A 100 1.27 -11.59 -1.89
C VAL A 100 2.07 -12.41 -0.88
N THR A 101 2.33 -13.67 -1.21
CA THR A 101 3.29 -14.49 -0.48
C THR A 101 4.65 -14.28 -1.11
N VAL A 102 5.66 -14.05 -0.29
CA VAL A 102 7.01 -13.71 -0.72
C VAL A 102 8.00 -14.73 -0.16
N VAL A 103 8.88 -15.22 -1.04
CA VAL A 103 10.04 -16.06 -0.70
C VAL A 103 11.29 -15.28 -1.05
N GLY A 104 12.05 -14.86 -0.03
CA GLY A 104 13.32 -14.14 -0.20
C GLY A 104 14.49 -15.09 -0.36
N SER A 105 15.45 -14.78 -1.23
CA SER A 105 16.66 -15.59 -1.43
C SER A 105 17.58 -15.65 -0.20
N SER A 106 17.47 -14.68 0.71
CA SER A 106 18.22 -14.66 1.96
C SER A 106 17.67 -15.61 3.02
N ASP A 107 16.38 -15.96 2.93
CA ASP A 107 15.70 -16.87 3.87
C ASP A 107 14.58 -17.64 3.15
N PRO A 108 14.95 -18.64 2.31
CA PRO A 108 14.00 -19.32 1.44
C PRO A 108 13.04 -20.25 2.21
N ASP A 109 13.39 -20.66 3.43
CA ASP A 109 12.60 -21.59 4.25
C ASP A 109 11.48 -20.89 5.05
N ASN A 110 11.49 -19.55 5.10
CA ASN A 110 10.56 -18.74 5.87
C ASN A 110 9.80 -17.74 4.96
N PRO A 111 8.83 -18.21 4.15
CA PRO A 111 7.98 -17.31 3.38
C PRO A 111 7.17 -16.39 4.29
N PHE A 112 6.92 -15.18 3.83
CA PHE A 112 6.10 -14.20 4.54
C PHE A 112 5.00 -13.63 3.64
N THR A 113 3.93 -13.13 4.27
CA THR A 113 2.88 -12.40 3.56
C THR A 113 3.20 -10.91 3.57
N ALA A 114 3.13 -10.28 2.41
CA ALA A 114 3.13 -8.84 2.28
C ALA A 114 1.73 -8.37 1.86
N THR A 115 1.20 -7.37 2.56
CA THR A 115 -0.15 -6.83 2.34
C THR A 115 -0.07 -5.43 1.76
N VAL A 116 -0.91 -5.12 0.78
CA VAL A 116 -0.95 -3.83 0.09
C VAL A 116 -2.27 -3.11 0.43
N PRO A 117 -2.33 -2.41 1.57
CA PRO A 117 -3.56 -1.73 1.99
C PRO A 117 -3.97 -0.58 1.05
N TYR A 118 -3.04 -0.08 0.22
CA TYR A 118 -3.31 1.02 -0.68
C TYR A 118 -2.37 1.01 -1.89
N THR A 119 -2.92 1.31 -3.07
CA THR A 119 -2.17 1.68 -4.27
C THR A 119 -3.03 2.60 -5.14
N ASP A 120 -2.40 3.49 -5.89
CA ASP A 120 -3.05 4.22 -6.99
C ASP A 120 -2.80 3.57 -8.37
N TYR A 121 -2.16 2.40 -8.40
CA TYR A 121 -1.76 1.66 -9.60
C TYR A 121 -0.84 2.42 -10.56
N ARG A 122 -0.20 3.50 -10.10
CA ARG A 122 0.58 4.38 -10.99
C ARG A 122 1.80 5.01 -10.34
N LYS A 123 1.60 5.74 -9.25
CA LYS A 123 2.64 6.55 -8.61
C LYS A 123 3.17 5.89 -7.36
N CYS A 124 2.30 5.32 -6.53
CA CYS A 124 2.72 4.78 -5.24
C CYS A 124 1.77 3.76 -4.64
N PHE A 125 2.30 2.99 -3.70
CA PHE A 125 1.56 2.05 -2.87
C PHE A 125 2.17 1.98 -1.47
N ILE A 126 1.37 1.47 -0.53
CA ILE A 126 1.81 1.15 0.82
C ILE A 126 1.94 -0.37 0.89
N LEU A 127 3.06 -0.84 1.42
CA LEU A 127 3.35 -2.25 1.68
C LEU A 127 3.45 -2.46 3.18
N LYS A 128 2.74 -3.43 3.73
CA LYS A 128 2.97 -3.95 5.08
C LYS A 128 3.74 -5.27 4.95
N SER A 129 4.96 -5.31 5.45
CA SER A 129 5.82 -6.49 5.36
C SER A 129 5.64 -7.42 6.55
N GLY A 130 5.44 -8.72 6.30
CA GLY A 130 5.34 -9.73 7.35
C GLY A 130 6.68 -10.05 8.03
N ASP A 131 7.79 -9.97 7.30
CA ASP A 131 9.15 -10.27 7.77
C ASP A 131 9.80 -9.10 8.56
N LEU A 132 9.48 -7.85 8.22
CA LEU A 132 10.00 -6.65 8.89
C LEU A 132 9.15 -6.21 10.09
N GLY A 133 8.65 -7.18 10.86
CA GLY A 133 7.85 -6.91 12.07
C GLY A 133 6.55 -6.13 11.81
N GLY A 134 5.96 -6.28 10.62
CA GLY A 134 4.74 -5.56 10.26
C GLY A 134 4.96 -4.10 9.82
N GLN A 135 6.21 -3.71 9.51
CA GLN A 135 6.54 -2.36 9.07
C GLN A 135 5.73 -1.97 7.82
N CYS A 136 5.17 -0.75 7.85
CA CYS A 136 4.60 -0.11 6.67
C CYS A 136 5.71 0.62 5.90
N MET A 137 5.81 0.37 4.60
CA MET A 137 6.69 1.07 3.67
C MET A 137 5.86 1.78 2.60
N LEU A 138 6.21 3.03 2.32
CA LEU A 138 5.70 3.76 1.17
C LEU A 138 6.66 3.60 0.01
N TRP A 139 6.17 2.98 -1.05
CA TRP A 139 6.87 2.77 -2.30
C TRP A 139 6.38 3.74 -3.36
N VAL A 140 7.31 4.31 -4.11
CA VAL A 140 7.03 5.23 -5.21
C VAL A 140 7.67 4.68 -6.47
N ASN A 141 6.90 4.68 -7.56
CA ASN A 141 7.43 4.38 -8.89
C ASN A 141 8.52 5.40 -9.23
N ASN A 142 9.67 4.94 -9.71
CA ASN A 142 10.84 5.80 -9.93
C ASN A 142 10.60 6.94 -10.93
N ALA A 143 9.63 6.81 -11.83
CA ALA A 143 9.20 7.91 -12.70
C ALA A 143 8.63 9.13 -11.93
N TYR A 144 8.29 8.97 -10.65
CA TYR A 144 7.67 9.99 -9.81
C TYR A 144 8.45 10.31 -8.53
N LYS A 145 9.60 9.67 -8.30
CA LYS A 145 10.37 9.78 -7.03
C LYS A 145 10.78 11.22 -6.69
N ASP A 146 11.15 12.01 -7.69
CA ASP A 146 11.64 13.39 -7.51
C ASP A 146 10.49 14.42 -7.39
N ASN A 147 9.26 13.99 -7.65
CA ASN A 147 8.05 14.83 -7.65
C ASN A 147 7.16 14.58 -6.43
N TYR A 148 7.70 13.98 -5.36
CA TYR A 148 6.96 13.72 -4.12
C TYR A 148 7.06 14.93 -3.19
N PRO A 149 5.97 15.70 -2.96
CA PRO A 149 6.05 16.85 -2.06
C PRO A 149 6.19 16.36 -0.61
N LEU A 150 7.35 16.60 0.00
CA LEU A 150 7.63 16.20 1.39
C LEU A 150 6.91 17.07 2.43
N VAL A 151 6.20 18.13 2.06
CA VAL A 151 5.60 19.05 3.03
C VAL A 151 4.36 19.71 2.44
N GLY A 152 3.26 19.69 3.21
CA GLY A 152 2.04 20.43 2.88
C GLY A 152 0.85 19.50 2.68
N HIS A 153 0.04 19.41 3.72
CA HIS A 153 -1.29 18.83 3.76
C HIS A 153 -2.00 18.90 2.39
N GLU A 154 -2.57 17.77 1.96
CA GLU A 154 -3.79 17.68 1.15
C GLU A 154 -3.73 17.06 -0.27
N TRP A 155 -2.57 16.61 -0.82
CA TRP A 155 -2.60 16.03 -2.18
C TRP A 155 -1.79 14.75 -2.47
N ILE A 156 -1.49 13.91 -1.48
CA ILE A 156 -0.91 12.59 -1.78
C ILE A 156 -1.85 11.48 -1.30
N PRO A 157 -2.54 10.77 -2.19
CA PRO A 157 -3.43 9.69 -1.77
C PRO A 157 -2.65 8.50 -1.14
N CYS A 158 -1.31 8.52 -1.21
CA CYS A 158 -0.38 7.61 -0.52
C CYS A 158 0.13 8.13 0.84
N THR A 159 -0.27 9.35 1.28
CA THR A 159 -0.08 9.80 2.68
C THR A 159 -1.17 9.28 3.61
N VAL A 160 -1.88 8.22 3.21
CA VAL A 160 -2.75 7.47 4.12
C VAL A 160 -1.84 6.85 5.19
N ARG A 161 -1.70 7.62 6.26
CA ARG A 161 -1.59 7.18 7.65
C ARG A 161 -1.94 5.69 7.75
N CYS A 162 -0.96 4.86 8.12
CA CYS A 162 -1.23 3.55 8.73
C CYS A 162 -1.96 3.79 10.07
N TYR A 163 -3.20 4.28 10.02
CA TYR A 163 -4.10 4.41 11.15
C TYR A 163 -5.16 3.32 10.94
N GLY A 164 -5.10 2.26 11.75
CA GLY A 164 -6.14 1.23 11.76
C GLY A 164 -5.68 -0.23 11.72
N ALA A 165 -4.40 -0.54 11.96
CA ALA A 165 -3.97 -1.90 12.30
C ALA A 165 -3.32 -1.93 13.70
N CYS A 166 -4.08 -1.44 14.67
CA CYS A 166 -4.04 -1.86 16.08
C CYS A 166 -5.47 -2.25 16.46
#